data_AF-A0A9Q8Z4U7-F1
#
_entry.id   AF-A0A9Q8Z4U7-F1
#
_cell.length_a   1.000
_cell.length_b   1.000
_cell.length_c   1.000
_cell.angle_alpha   90.00
_cell.angle_beta   90.00
_cell.angle_gamma   90.00
#
_symmetry.space_group_name_H-M   'P 1'
#
loop_
_entity.id
_entity.type
_entity.pdbx_description
1 polymer ?
#
loop_
_entity_poly.entity_id
_entity_poly.type
_entity_poly.pdbx_seq_one_letter_code
_entity_poly.pdbx_strand_id
1 'polypeptide(L)'
;MGKDITTDFPHPDPKQAAKKVKLKFCEYWWESWNFEGGNSSKVHGWLDEFKLLERKLNAPYNARLFNQKSKDDGSPEACIDQDMMSKLIQGKMTSSEYKNVNEFDQARVAVRRMRFVVGIFIYMQDPTVADIFAKEKKRKGKIIGHIGKELPNTPKKVGKDSYTAWQPQDLEKRWDEYMDDVFDKAKSTAVESMNLNIKLIKDEWDSNKKAKEFKSAANDSKAEKDQKKALEDMYKDMSSIIKKLEDEWEKVKNWRKPTGW
;
A
#
# COMPACT_ATOMS: atom_id res chain seq x y z
N MET A 1 -14.55 -14.87 -31.83
CA MET A 1 -13.15 -14.48 -32.12
C MET A 1 -12.68 -13.56 -31.00
N GLY A 2 -12.07 -14.12 -29.96
CA GLY A 2 -11.40 -13.30 -28.95
C GLY A 2 -10.16 -12.70 -29.60
N LYS A 3 -10.06 -11.37 -29.65
CA LYS A 3 -8.80 -10.71 -30.03
C LYS A 3 -7.74 -11.18 -29.03
N ASP A 4 -6.66 -11.78 -29.53
CA ASP A 4 -5.47 -12.03 -28.72
C ASP A 4 -5.06 -10.71 -28.07
N ILE A 5 -5.27 -10.62 -26.76
CA ILE A 5 -4.80 -9.49 -25.96
C ILE A 5 -3.29 -9.60 -25.97
N THR A 6 -2.63 -8.68 -26.69
CA THR A 6 -1.17 -8.65 -26.79
C THR A 6 -0.56 -8.58 -25.39
N THR A 7 0.23 -9.58 -25.01
CA THR A 7 0.88 -9.67 -23.69
C THR A 7 2.08 -8.72 -23.52
N ASP A 8 2.41 -7.96 -24.56
CA ASP A 8 3.68 -7.26 -24.73
C ASP A 8 3.43 -5.74 -24.91
N PHE A 9 3.68 -5.00 -23.85
CA PHE A 9 3.52 -3.56 -23.78
C PHE A 9 4.82 -2.85 -24.23
N PRO A 10 4.75 -1.72 -24.94
CA PRO A 10 5.93 -0.90 -25.18
C PRO A 10 6.50 -0.40 -23.84
N HIS A 11 7.83 -0.39 -23.69
CA HIS A 11 8.48 0.11 -22.48
C HIS A 11 8.00 1.55 -22.14
N PRO A 12 7.67 1.89 -20.88
CA PRO A 12 7.11 3.20 -20.53
C PRO A 12 8.14 4.35 -20.56
N ASP A 13 9.44 4.05 -20.41
CA ASP A 13 10.53 4.99 -20.75
C ASP A 13 10.63 5.21 -22.29
N PRO A 14 10.47 6.45 -22.80
CA PRO A 14 10.59 6.77 -24.22
C PRO A 14 11.92 6.36 -24.87
N LYS A 15 13.03 6.36 -24.12
CA LYS A 15 14.36 5.99 -24.65
C LYS A 15 14.47 4.48 -24.90
N GLN A 16 13.83 3.68 -24.04
CA GLN A 16 13.77 2.22 -24.21
C GLN A 16 12.66 1.81 -25.18
N ALA A 17 11.55 2.56 -25.22
CA ALA A 17 10.49 2.39 -26.21
C ALA A 17 11.01 2.59 -27.65
N ALA A 18 11.89 3.58 -27.87
CA ALA A 18 12.55 3.82 -29.15
C ALA A 18 13.43 2.63 -29.60
N LYS A 19 13.98 1.87 -28.64
CA LYS A 19 14.69 0.60 -28.89
C LYS A 19 13.76 -0.60 -29.09
N LYS A 20 12.44 -0.37 -29.14
CA LYS A 20 11.38 -1.38 -29.28
C LYS A 20 11.42 -2.45 -28.18
N VAL A 21 11.89 -2.11 -26.98
CA VAL A 21 11.84 -3.02 -25.83
C VAL A 21 10.36 -3.25 -25.47
N LYS A 22 9.99 -4.53 -25.40
CA LYS A 22 8.64 -5.00 -25.07
C LYS A 22 8.67 -5.60 -23.67
N LEU A 23 7.72 -5.20 -22.83
CA LEU A 23 7.59 -5.63 -21.45
C LEU A 23 6.32 -6.46 -21.26
N LYS A 24 6.36 -7.46 -20.39
CA LYS A 24 5.12 -8.12 -19.92
C LYS A 24 4.35 -7.19 -18.98
N PHE A 25 3.08 -7.46 -18.72
CA PHE A 25 2.22 -6.55 -17.94
C PHE A 25 2.82 -6.20 -16.57
N CYS A 26 3.34 -7.18 -15.82
CA CYS A 26 3.94 -6.91 -14.52
C CYS A 26 5.23 -6.09 -14.62
N GLU A 27 6.06 -6.34 -15.64
CA GLU A 27 7.26 -5.52 -15.90
C GLU A 27 6.85 -4.12 -16.35
N TYR A 28 5.88 -3.99 -17.24
CA TYR A 28 5.34 -2.69 -17.67
C TYR A 28 4.73 -1.93 -16.51
N TRP A 29 3.94 -2.57 -15.66
CA TRP A 29 3.38 -2.00 -14.44
C TRP A 29 4.47 -1.68 -13.41
N TRP A 30 5.56 -2.43 -13.38
CA TRP A 30 6.69 -2.14 -12.51
C TRP A 30 7.51 -0.95 -13.02
N GLU A 31 7.83 -0.93 -14.32
CA GLU A 31 8.63 0.07 -15.04
C GLU A 31 7.87 1.38 -15.27
N SER A 32 6.54 1.35 -15.40
CA SER A 32 5.73 2.58 -15.54
C SER A 32 5.66 3.36 -14.24
N TRP A 33 6.04 2.73 -13.12
CA TRP A 33 6.02 3.31 -11.78
C TRP A 33 7.43 3.55 -11.21
N ASN A 34 8.48 2.97 -11.79
CA ASN A 34 9.89 3.17 -11.42
C ASN A 34 10.67 3.72 -12.62
N PHE A 35 11.14 4.97 -12.53
CA PHE A 35 12.27 5.37 -13.35
C PHE A 35 13.58 4.95 -12.66
N GLU A 36 14.33 4.16 -13.44
CA GLU A 36 15.70 3.63 -13.30
C GLU A 36 15.99 2.65 -12.16
N GLY A 37 16.13 1.38 -12.57
CA GLY A 37 17.10 0.43 -12.00
C GLY A 37 16.49 -0.77 -11.28
N GLY A 38 16.48 -1.94 -11.94
CA GLY A 38 16.32 -3.21 -11.25
C GLY A 38 15.95 -4.39 -12.13
N ASN A 39 16.96 -5.13 -12.60
CA ASN A 39 16.83 -6.48 -13.14
C ASN A 39 15.90 -7.35 -12.28
N SER A 40 14.95 -8.03 -12.90
CA SER A 40 14.46 -9.30 -12.37
C SER A 40 14.33 -10.33 -13.50
N SER A 41 15.06 -11.41 -13.32
CA SER A 41 15.17 -12.58 -14.18
C SER A 41 13.84 -13.32 -14.30
N LYS A 42 13.57 -13.79 -15.54
CA LYS A 42 12.66 -14.85 -16.01
C LYS A 42 11.89 -15.60 -14.91
N VAL A 43 10.55 -15.62 -14.98
CA VAL A 43 9.61 -16.74 -14.61
C VAL A 43 8.15 -16.30 -14.89
N HIS A 44 7.46 -16.85 -15.91
CA HIS A 44 6.31 -17.81 -15.89
C HIS A 44 4.93 -17.15 -16.12
N GLY A 45 4.00 -17.90 -16.73
CA GLY A 45 2.78 -17.39 -17.36
C GLY A 45 1.83 -16.58 -16.45
N TRP A 46 0.93 -15.83 -17.09
CA TRP A 46 -0.10 -14.94 -16.53
C TRP A 46 -0.75 -15.34 -15.19
N LEU A 47 -0.95 -16.64 -14.94
CA LEU A 47 -1.49 -17.12 -13.66
C LEU A 47 -0.53 -16.90 -12.49
N ASP A 48 0.77 -17.12 -12.68
CA ASP A 48 1.79 -16.89 -11.66
C ASP A 48 2.07 -15.39 -11.48
N GLU A 49 1.94 -14.60 -12.55
CA GLU A 49 1.94 -13.13 -12.51
C GLU A 49 0.75 -12.59 -11.70
N PHE A 50 -0.47 -13.10 -11.91
CA PHE A 50 -1.63 -12.71 -11.10
C PHE A 50 -1.55 -13.19 -9.66
N LYS A 51 -1.00 -14.38 -9.38
CA LYS A 51 -0.73 -14.82 -8.00
C LYS A 51 0.34 -13.96 -7.32
N LEU A 52 1.35 -13.51 -8.06
CA LEU A 52 2.35 -12.59 -7.54
C LEU A 52 1.71 -11.22 -7.26
N LEU A 53 0.89 -10.71 -8.19
CA LEU A 53 0.16 -9.46 -8.05
C LEU A 53 -0.81 -9.52 -6.86
N GLU A 54 -1.60 -10.59 -6.75
CA GLU A 54 -2.48 -10.87 -5.62
C GLU A 54 -1.69 -10.88 -4.31
N ARG A 55 -0.58 -11.61 -4.24
CA ARG A 55 0.27 -11.67 -3.02
C ARG A 55 0.88 -10.31 -2.66
N LYS A 56 1.15 -9.46 -3.66
CA LYS A 56 1.72 -8.12 -3.48
C LYS A 56 0.65 -7.05 -3.19
N LEU A 57 -0.58 -7.22 -3.68
CA LEU A 57 -1.74 -6.37 -3.36
C LEU A 57 -2.35 -6.74 -2.01
N ASN A 58 -2.50 -8.05 -1.73
CA ASN A 58 -2.80 -8.62 -0.42
C ASN A 58 -1.56 -8.72 0.48
N ALA A 59 -0.54 -7.91 0.20
CA ALA A 59 0.67 -7.75 1.02
C ALA A 59 0.31 -7.44 2.49
N PRO A 60 1.30 -7.55 3.41
CA PRO A 60 1.11 -7.20 4.82
C PRO A 60 0.42 -5.85 5.05
N TYR A 61 0.51 -4.89 4.12
CA TYR A 61 -0.18 -3.61 4.22
C TYR A 61 -1.70 -3.71 4.14
N ASN A 62 -2.26 -4.51 3.24
CA ASN A 62 -3.71 -4.70 3.16
C ASN A 62 -4.21 -5.51 4.37
N ALA A 63 -3.47 -6.55 4.74
CA ALA A 63 -3.77 -7.31 5.96
C ALA A 63 -3.71 -6.43 7.21
N ARG A 64 -2.69 -5.56 7.35
CA ARG A 64 -2.55 -4.63 8.47
C ARG A 64 -3.60 -3.52 8.44
N LEU A 65 -4.01 -3.07 7.27
CA LEU A 65 -5.02 -2.02 7.12
C LEU A 65 -6.34 -2.41 7.77
N PHE A 66 -6.78 -3.65 7.58
CA PHE A 66 -8.02 -4.17 8.16
C PHE A 66 -7.80 -4.96 9.47
N ASN A 67 -6.55 -5.09 9.92
CA ASN A 67 -6.25 -5.76 11.18
C ASN A 67 -6.43 -4.76 12.32
N GLN A 68 -7.50 -4.94 13.11
CA GLN A 68 -7.82 -4.08 14.25
C GLN A 68 -6.93 -4.33 15.48
N LYS A 69 -5.65 -4.66 15.29
CA LYS A 69 -4.72 -4.73 16.43
C LYS A 69 -4.59 -3.32 17.00
N SER A 70 -4.94 -3.19 18.27
CA SER A 70 -4.64 -2.01 19.05
C SER A 70 -3.31 -2.19 19.78
N LYS A 71 -2.60 -1.10 20.00
CA LYS A 71 -1.53 -1.02 20.99
C LYS A 71 -2.14 -1.08 22.39
N ASP A 72 -1.28 -1.20 23.40
CA ASP A 72 -1.68 -1.23 24.82
C ASP A 72 -2.45 0.04 25.25
N ASP A 73 -2.26 1.16 24.55
CA ASP A 73 -2.98 2.43 24.78
C ASP A 73 -4.36 2.52 24.07
N GLY A 74 -4.78 1.45 23.39
CA GLY A 74 -6.04 1.38 22.65
C GLY A 74 -5.98 2.00 21.24
N SER A 75 -4.90 2.72 20.89
CA SER A 75 -4.73 3.27 19.54
C SER A 75 -4.50 2.16 18.51
N PRO A 76 -4.98 2.32 17.27
CA PRO A 76 -4.75 1.33 16.22
C PRO A 76 -3.26 1.22 15.87
N GLU A 77 -2.80 0.00 15.62
CA GLU A 77 -1.46 -0.24 15.09
C GLU A 77 -1.33 0.39 13.69
N ALA A 78 -0.21 1.08 13.44
CA ALA A 78 -0.01 1.76 12.16
C ALA A 78 0.05 0.74 11.01
N CYS A 79 -0.60 1.06 9.87
CA CYS A 79 -0.57 0.18 8.71
C CYS A 79 0.84 0.06 8.10
N ILE A 80 1.71 1.04 8.37
CA ILE A 80 3.14 1.03 8.06
C ILE A 80 3.93 1.15 9.37
N ASP A 81 4.95 0.31 9.54
CA ASP A 81 5.89 0.37 10.67
C ASP A 81 6.66 1.70 10.65
N GLN A 82 6.42 2.54 11.67
CA GLN A 82 6.93 3.91 11.70
C GLN A 82 8.43 4.01 11.99
N ASP A 83 8.97 3.14 12.85
CA ASP A 83 10.43 3.11 13.12
C ASP A 83 11.18 2.70 11.86
N MET A 84 10.69 1.65 11.20
CA MET A 84 11.27 1.18 9.95
C MET A 84 11.17 2.25 8.86
N MET A 85 10.02 2.92 8.72
CA MET A 85 9.87 4.01 7.74
C MET A 85 10.80 5.17 8.01
N SER A 86 10.90 5.61 9.26
CA SER A 86 11.82 6.69 9.65
C SER A 86 13.27 6.33 9.29
N LYS A 87 13.70 5.10 9.58
CA LYS A 87 15.04 4.60 9.20
C LYS A 87 15.23 4.54 7.69
N LEU A 88 14.24 4.07 6.92
CA LEU A 88 14.33 4.04 5.46
C LEU A 88 14.42 5.46 4.86
N ILE A 89 13.57 6.39 5.34
CA ILE A 89 13.55 7.79 4.89
C ILE A 89 14.90 8.46 5.13
N GLN A 90 15.52 8.18 6.27
CA GLN A 90 16.82 8.73 6.65
C GLN A 90 18.02 7.98 6.03
N GLY A 91 17.79 6.90 5.30
CA GLY A 91 18.88 6.07 4.75
C GLY A 91 19.67 5.28 5.81
N LYS A 92 19.10 5.06 7.00
CA LYS A 92 19.75 4.43 8.16
C LYS A 92 19.29 3.00 8.42
N MET A 93 18.66 2.34 7.45
CA MET A 93 18.29 0.94 7.59
C MET A 93 19.55 0.06 7.50
N THR A 94 19.80 -0.71 8.55
CA THR A 94 21.02 -1.53 8.68
C THR A 94 20.76 -3.03 8.65
N SER A 95 19.50 -3.46 8.49
CA SER A 95 19.18 -4.88 8.35
C SER A 95 19.85 -5.48 7.12
N SER A 96 20.07 -6.80 7.14
CA SER A 96 20.84 -7.50 6.10
C SER A 96 20.32 -7.25 4.67
N GLU A 97 19.02 -7.05 4.50
CA GLU A 97 18.37 -6.72 3.22
C GLU A 97 18.82 -5.34 2.66
N TYR A 98 19.21 -4.40 3.52
CA TYR A 98 19.55 -3.02 3.14
C TYR A 98 21.04 -2.70 3.28
N LYS A 99 21.88 -3.68 3.67
CA LYS A 99 23.32 -3.48 3.93
C LYS A 99 24.08 -2.83 2.77
N ASN A 100 23.65 -3.07 1.53
CA ASN A 100 24.28 -2.55 0.31
C ASN A 100 23.38 -1.54 -0.45
N VAL A 101 22.31 -1.05 0.18
CA VAL A 101 21.39 -0.09 -0.42
C VAL A 101 21.78 1.30 0.08
N ASN A 102 22.13 2.21 -0.84
CA ASN A 102 22.49 3.57 -0.49
C ASN A 102 21.29 4.35 0.09
N GLU A 103 21.56 5.46 0.76
CA GLU A 103 20.54 6.27 1.45
C GLU A 103 19.39 6.70 0.53
N PHE A 104 19.70 7.06 -0.71
CA PHE A 104 18.73 7.50 -1.70
C PHE A 104 17.78 6.36 -2.13
N ASP A 105 18.32 5.17 -2.38
CA ASP A 105 17.53 3.99 -2.73
C ASP A 105 16.70 3.50 -1.54
N GLN A 106 17.18 3.65 -0.30
CA GLN A 106 16.37 3.38 0.90
C GLN A 106 15.18 4.34 1.00
N ALA A 107 15.37 5.63 0.75
CA ALA A 107 14.28 6.60 0.72
C ALA A 107 13.28 6.30 -0.41
N ARG A 108 13.75 5.86 -1.58
CA ARG A 108 12.88 5.37 -2.67
C ARG A 108 12.05 4.17 -2.24
N VAL A 109 12.61 3.25 -1.44
CA VAL A 109 11.85 2.13 -0.85
C VAL A 109 10.75 2.65 0.09
N ALA A 110 11.02 3.67 0.90
CA ALA A 110 9.98 4.29 1.73
C ALA A 110 8.83 4.87 0.88
N VAL A 111 9.14 5.63 -0.19
CA VAL A 111 8.13 6.12 -1.13
C VAL A 111 7.33 4.97 -1.74
N ARG A 112 7.99 3.90 -2.19
CA ARG A 112 7.31 2.73 -2.76
C ARG A 112 6.32 2.10 -1.77
N ARG A 113 6.67 2.02 -0.49
CA ARG A 113 5.78 1.53 0.56
C ARG A 113 4.54 2.43 0.72
N MET A 114 4.72 3.74 0.71
CA MET A 114 3.59 4.69 0.71
C MET A 114 2.72 4.57 -0.55
N ARG A 115 3.32 4.33 -1.73
CA ARG A 115 2.57 4.08 -2.97
C ARG A 115 1.70 2.83 -2.91
N PHE A 116 2.09 1.80 -2.16
CA PHE A 116 1.20 0.64 -1.97
C PHE A 116 -0.09 1.04 -1.24
N VAL A 117 -0.02 1.93 -0.26
CA VAL A 117 -1.23 2.44 0.43
C VAL A 117 -2.10 3.26 -0.53
N VAL A 118 -1.50 4.12 -1.36
CA VAL A 118 -2.22 4.82 -2.44
C VAL A 118 -2.92 3.81 -3.36
N GLY A 119 -2.21 2.76 -3.80
CA GLY A 119 -2.77 1.70 -4.65
C GLY A 119 -3.94 0.96 -4.01
N ILE A 120 -3.86 0.66 -2.71
CA ILE A 120 -4.98 0.06 -1.96
C ILE A 120 -6.19 1.00 -1.97
N PHE A 121 -5.99 2.30 -1.74
CA PHE A 121 -7.08 3.27 -1.75
C PHE A 121 -7.71 3.43 -3.14
N ILE A 122 -6.92 3.40 -4.22
CA ILE A 122 -7.43 3.37 -5.59
C ILE A 122 -8.28 2.11 -5.81
N TYR A 123 -7.74 0.94 -5.45
CA TYR A 123 -8.42 -0.34 -5.63
C TYR A 123 -9.75 -0.40 -4.86
N MET A 124 -9.76 0.00 -3.59
CA MET A 124 -10.96 -0.04 -2.76
C MET A 124 -12.02 1.01 -3.16
N GLN A 125 -11.64 2.01 -3.95
CA GLN A 125 -12.56 3.02 -4.50
C GLN A 125 -13.02 2.70 -5.92
N ASP A 126 -12.47 1.66 -6.56
CA ASP A 126 -12.99 1.18 -7.83
C ASP A 126 -14.47 0.80 -7.68
N PRO A 127 -15.39 1.25 -8.54
CA PRO A 127 -16.81 1.01 -8.38
C PRO A 127 -17.19 -0.47 -8.30
N THR A 128 -16.49 -1.33 -9.05
CA THR A 128 -16.76 -2.78 -9.06
C THR A 128 -16.32 -3.41 -7.74
N VAL A 129 -15.13 -3.06 -7.28
CA VAL A 129 -14.59 -3.55 -6.00
C VAL A 129 -15.44 -3.06 -4.83
N ALA A 130 -15.83 -1.79 -4.82
CA ALA A 130 -16.66 -1.18 -3.80
C ALA A 130 -18.04 -1.85 -3.71
N ASP A 131 -18.68 -2.15 -4.85
CA ASP A 131 -19.96 -2.87 -4.91
C ASP A 131 -19.83 -4.32 -4.39
N ILE A 132 -18.79 -5.05 -4.81
CA ILE A 132 -18.51 -6.40 -4.28
C ILE A 132 -18.34 -6.37 -2.76
N PHE A 133 -17.58 -5.39 -2.25
CA PHE A 133 -17.31 -5.28 -0.83
C PHE A 133 -18.58 -5.00 -0.02
N ALA A 134 -19.45 -4.09 -0.48
CA ALA A 134 -20.74 -3.82 0.13
C ALA A 134 -21.67 -5.05 0.12
N LYS A 135 -21.73 -5.76 -1.02
CA LYS A 135 -22.52 -6.99 -1.16
C LYS A 135 -22.04 -8.08 -0.21
N GLU A 136 -20.73 -8.26 -0.08
CA GLU A 136 -20.15 -9.26 0.82
C GLU A 136 -20.39 -8.93 2.30
N LYS A 137 -20.27 -7.65 2.71
CA LYS A 137 -20.67 -7.19 4.05
C LYS A 137 -22.11 -7.59 4.34
N LYS A 138 -23.04 -7.22 3.47
CA LYS A 138 -24.48 -7.51 3.61
C LYS A 138 -24.78 -9.00 3.64
N ARG A 139 -24.15 -9.78 2.74
CA ARG A 139 -24.35 -11.23 2.65
C ARG A 139 -23.93 -11.91 3.94
N LYS A 140 -22.76 -11.57 4.49
CA LYS A 140 -22.27 -12.10 5.78
C LYS A 140 -23.17 -11.68 6.93
N GLY A 141 -23.59 -10.41 6.98
CA GLY A 141 -24.53 -9.90 7.98
C GLY A 141 -25.84 -10.69 8.02
N LYS A 142 -26.45 -10.95 6.86
CA LYS A 142 -27.67 -11.76 6.75
C LYS A 142 -27.48 -13.19 7.25
N ILE A 143 -26.37 -13.84 6.91
CA ILE A 143 -26.07 -15.21 7.39
C ILE A 143 -25.93 -15.21 8.92
N ILE A 144 -25.18 -14.26 9.48
CA ILE A 144 -24.99 -14.09 10.92
C ILE A 144 -26.33 -13.81 11.62
N GLY A 145 -27.17 -12.96 11.03
CA GLY A 145 -28.52 -12.67 11.49
C GLY A 145 -29.42 -13.90 11.50
N HIS A 146 -29.40 -14.70 10.43
CA HIS A 146 -30.13 -15.96 10.34
C HIS A 146 -29.69 -16.93 11.44
N ILE A 147 -28.37 -17.11 11.64
CA ILE A 147 -27.83 -17.93 12.74
C ILE A 147 -28.38 -17.44 14.09
N GLY A 148 -28.35 -16.12 14.34
CA GLY A 148 -28.86 -15.55 15.58
C GLY A 148 -30.35 -15.78 15.82
N LYS A 149 -31.15 -15.92 14.76
CA LYS A 149 -32.60 -16.20 14.80
C LYS A 149 -32.92 -17.69 14.95
N GLU A 150 -32.11 -18.57 14.36
CA GLU A 150 -32.36 -20.02 14.39
C GLU A 150 -31.83 -20.71 15.66
N LEU A 151 -30.69 -20.26 16.21
CA LEU A 151 -30.07 -20.87 17.39
C LEU A 151 -31.00 -21.02 18.62
N PRO A 152 -31.90 -20.07 18.95
CA PRO A 152 -32.86 -20.25 20.03
C PRO A 152 -33.79 -21.47 19.85
N ASN A 153 -34.07 -21.86 18.59
CA ASN A 153 -34.97 -22.97 18.25
C ASN A 153 -34.27 -24.34 18.26
N THR A 154 -32.94 -24.36 18.35
CA THR A 154 -32.13 -25.59 18.27
C THR A 154 -31.21 -25.75 19.48
N PRO A 155 -31.73 -25.84 20.72
CA PRO A 155 -30.90 -26.05 21.90
C PRO A 155 -30.14 -27.38 21.80
N LYS A 156 -28.86 -27.37 22.18
CA LYS A 156 -28.01 -28.57 22.18
C LYS A 156 -28.58 -29.61 23.13
N LYS A 157 -28.72 -30.84 22.66
CA LYS A 157 -29.10 -32.01 23.47
C LYS A 157 -27.90 -32.93 23.65
N VAL A 158 -27.63 -33.35 24.89
CA VAL A 158 -26.58 -34.34 25.20
C VAL A 158 -27.21 -35.42 26.10
N GLY A 159 -27.38 -36.62 25.57
CA GLY A 159 -28.13 -37.67 26.27
C GLY A 159 -29.57 -37.25 26.52
N LYS A 160 -29.97 -37.20 27.79
CA LYS A 160 -31.31 -36.76 28.23
C LYS A 160 -31.39 -35.27 28.54
N ASP A 161 -30.25 -34.58 28.62
CA ASP A 161 -30.19 -33.19 29.06
C ASP A 161 -30.30 -32.23 27.86
N SER A 162 -31.06 -31.15 28.05
CA SER A 162 -31.15 -30.04 27.12
C SER A 162 -30.43 -28.83 27.70
N TYR A 163 -29.52 -28.24 26.94
CA TYR A 163 -28.82 -27.03 27.33
C TYR A 163 -29.73 -25.80 27.17
N THR A 164 -29.41 -24.72 27.87
CA THR A 164 -30.09 -23.43 27.74
C THR A 164 -30.07 -22.97 26.29
N ALA A 165 -31.24 -22.58 25.77
CA ALA A 165 -31.37 -22.03 24.43
C ALA A 165 -30.58 -20.72 24.29
N TRP A 166 -29.98 -20.54 23.12
CA TRP A 166 -29.34 -19.29 22.75
C TRP A 166 -30.32 -18.12 22.88
N GLN A 167 -29.86 -17.00 23.42
CA GLN A 167 -30.65 -15.78 23.48
C GLN A 167 -30.37 -14.92 22.25
N PRO A 168 -31.40 -14.41 21.54
CA PRO A 168 -31.20 -13.46 20.45
C PRO A 168 -30.33 -12.27 20.86
N GLN A 169 -29.39 -11.88 20.01
CA GLN A 169 -28.41 -10.82 20.29
C GLN A 169 -28.28 -9.78 19.16
N ASP A 170 -29.25 -9.73 18.24
CA ASP A 170 -29.24 -8.83 17.08
C ASP A 170 -27.93 -8.90 16.28
N LEU A 171 -27.44 -10.12 16.03
CA LEU A 171 -26.10 -10.36 15.49
C LEU A 171 -25.86 -9.71 14.11
N GLU A 172 -26.91 -9.54 13.29
CA GLU A 172 -26.82 -8.80 12.01
C GLU A 172 -26.49 -7.33 12.23
N LYS A 173 -27.18 -6.67 13.17
CA LYS A 173 -26.94 -5.27 13.54
C LYS A 173 -25.53 -5.10 14.12
N ARG A 174 -25.12 -6.00 15.02
CA ARG A 174 -23.76 -5.98 15.60
C ARG A 174 -22.67 -6.19 14.55
N TRP A 175 -22.94 -7.01 13.53
CA TRP A 175 -22.02 -7.18 12.39
C TRP A 175 -21.91 -5.89 11.57
N ASP A 176 -23.02 -5.21 11.31
CA ASP A 176 -23.01 -3.94 10.58
C ASP A 176 -22.22 -2.86 11.36
N GLU A 177 -22.49 -2.71 12.65
CA GLU A 177 -21.76 -1.80 13.55
C GLU A 177 -20.26 -2.14 13.61
N TYR A 178 -19.92 -3.43 13.71
CA TYR A 178 -18.54 -3.90 13.67
C TYR A 178 -17.84 -3.53 12.37
N MET A 179 -18.48 -3.78 11.22
CA MET A 179 -17.89 -3.49 9.92
C MET A 179 -17.77 -1.98 9.67
N ASP A 180 -18.70 -1.18 10.16
CA ASP A 180 -18.59 0.28 10.17
C ASP A 180 -17.31 0.74 10.89
N ASP A 181 -17.08 0.22 12.10
CA ASP A 181 -15.88 0.50 12.89
C ASP A 181 -14.60 -0.01 12.21
N VAL A 182 -14.60 -1.22 11.62
CA VAL A 182 -13.49 -1.76 10.82
C VAL A 182 -13.12 -0.80 9.69
N PHE A 183 -14.11 -0.31 8.93
CA PHE A 183 -13.86 0.59 7.81
C PHE A 183 -13.29 1.93 8.29
N ASP A 184 -13.91 2.52 9.31
CA ASP A 184 -13.53 3.84 9.80
C ASP A 184 -12.12 3.82 10.40
N LYS A 185 -11.75 2.76 11.15
CA LYS A 185 -10.39 2.53 11.64
C LYS A 185 -9.38 2.31 10.52
N ALA A 186 -9.70 1.44 9.55
CA ALA A 186 -8.82 1.20 8.41
C ALA A 186 -8.49 2.51 7.69
N LYS A 187 -9.50 3.33 7.42
CA LYS A 187 -9.33 4.64 6.81
C LYS A 187 -8.47 5.57 7.67
N SER A 188 -8.80 5.76 8.94
CA SER A 188 -8.08 6.72 9.80
C SER A 188 -6.61 6.32 9.95
N THR A 189 -6.34 5.05 10.23
CA THR A 189 -4.97 4.52 10.39
C THR A 189 -4.12 4.74 9.14
N ALA A 190 -4.66 4.47 7.94
CA ALA A 190 -3.93 4.73 6.71
C ALA A 190 -3.71 6.22 6.47
N VAL A 191 -4.72 7.05 6.72
CA VAL A 191 -4.61 8.49 6.50
C VAL A 191 -3.57 9.11 7.42
N GLU A 192 -3.59 8.77 8.70
CA GLU A 192 -2.61 9.23 9.68
C GLU A 192 -1.20 8.75 9.33
N SER A 193 -1.05 7.46 9.00
CA SER A 193 0.25 6.90 8.61
C SER A 193 0.81 7.57 7.35
N MET A 194 -0.02 7.80 6.34
CA MET A 194 0.42 8.45 5.09
C MET A 194 0.79 9.90 5.32
N ASN A 195 -0.04 10.67 6.03
CA ASN A 195 0.24 12.08 6.30
C ASN A 195 1.53 12.25 7.12
N LEU A 196 1.75 11.39 8.11
CA LEU A 196 2.98 11.38 8.90
C LEU A 196 4.20 11.08 8.04
N ASN A 197 4.17 10.01 7.23
CA ASN A 197 5.32 9.61 6.43
C ASN A 197 5.62 10.55 5.26
N ILE A 198 4.59 11.14 4.62
CA ILE A 198 4.76 12.20 3.62
C ILE A 198 5.43 13.42 4.25
N LYS A 199 4.99 13.82 5.45
CA LYS A 199 5.65 14.92 6.17
C LYS A 199 7.10 14.60 6.48
N LEU A 200 7.38 13.42 7.06
CA LEU A 200 8.74 13.01 7.41
C LEU A 200 9.68 12.99 6.20
N ILE A 201 9.24 12.43 5.06
CA ILE A 201 10.10 12.37 3.88
C ILE A 201 10.32 13.75 3.27
N LYS A 202 9.32 14.64 3.32
CA LYS A 202 9.46 16.04 2.89
C LYS A 202 10.44 16.80 3.79
N ASP A 203 10.35 16.62 5.10
CA ASP A 203 11.24 17.29 6.06
C ASP A 203 12.70 16.77 5.94
N GLU A 204 12.88 15.47 5.70
CA GLU A 204 14.21 14.87 5.53
C GLU A 204 14.86 15.26 4.20
N TRP A 205 14.06 15.24 3.13
CA TRP A 205 14.48 15.56 1.77
C TRP A 205 14.04 16.96 1.35
N ASP A 206 14.01 17.93 2.29
CA ASP A 206 13.82 19.35 1.95
C ASP A 206 15.11 19.96 1.40
N SER A 207 14.94 20.76 0.37
CA SER A 207 15.96 21.45 -0.40
C SER A 207 16.80 22.33 0.49
N ASN A 208 16.20 23.00 1.48
CA ASN A 208 16.95 23.86 2.40
C ASN A 208 17.88 23.06 3.32
N LYS A 209 17.44 21.89 3.78
CA LYS A 209 18.24 21.01 4.64
C LYS A 209 19.41 20.40 3.85
N LYS A 210 19.16 20.01 2.59
CA LYS A 210 20.14 19.33 1.73
C LYS A 210 20.98 20.26 0.85
N ALA A 211 20.60 21.52 0.67
CA ALA A 211 21.28 22.50 -0.21
C ALA A 211 22.76 22.72 0.12
N LYS A 212 23.15 22.54 1.39
CA LYS A 212 24.54 22.68 1.81
C LYS A 212 25.42 21.51 1.33
N GLU A 213 24.83 20.33 1.12
CA GLU A 213 25.57 19.09 0.80
C GLU A 213 26.06 19.08 -0.66
N PHE A 214 25.35 19.73 -1.58
CA PHE A 214 25.72 19.79 -3.01
C PHE A 214 26.20 21.18 -3.48
N LYS A 215 26.34 22.16 -2.58
CA LYS A 215 26.87 23.48 -2.95
C LYS A 215 28.36 23.34 -3.34
N SER A 216 28.66 23.62 -4.61
CA SER A 216 30.03 23.62 -5.11
C SER A 216 30.81 24.83 -4.58
N ALA A 217 32.04 24.62 -4.13
CA ALA A 217 32.99 25.66 -3.75
C ALA A 217 33.96 25.95 -4.91
N ALA A 218 34.53 27.16 -4.92
CA ALA A 218 35.41 27.58 -6.00
C ALA A 218 36.67 26.69 -6.13
N ASN A 219 37.15 26.18 -5.00
CA ASN A 219 38.33 25.32 -4.86
C ASN A 219 38.04 23.81 -4.99
N ASP A 220 36.78 23.40 -5.22
CA ASP A 220 36.48 21.98 -5.44
C ASP A 220 37.22 21.46 -6.69
N SER A 221 37.80 20.29 -6.56
CA SER A 221 38.32 19.49 -7.67
C SER A 221 37.20 19.12 -8.65
N LYS A 222 37.58 18.67 -9.86
CA LYS A 222 36.61 18.23 -10.86
C LYS A 222 35.77 17.04 -10.36
N ALA A 223 36.40 16.07 -9.68
CA ALA A 223 35.72 14.91 -9.12
C ALA A 223 34.69 15.32 -8.04
N GLU A 224 35.03 16.26 -7.17
CA GLU A 224 34.10 16.77 -6.14
C GLU A 224 32.92 17.52 -6.76
N LYS A 225 33.17 18.34 -7.80
CA LYS A 225 32.09 19.01 -8.54
C LYS A 225 31.14 18.01 -9.19
N ASP A 226 31.67 16.94 -9.77
CA ASP A 226 30.85 15.91 -10.43
C ASP A 226 30.03 15.09 -9.40
N GLN A 227 30.61 14.77 -8.23
CA GLN A 227 29.87 14.15 -7.13
C GLN A 227 28.75 15.04 -6.57
N LYS A 228 29.04 16.32 -6.32
CA LYS A 228 28.03 17.28 -5.86
C LYS A 228 26.89 17.44 -6.86
N LYS A 229 27.21 17.46 -8.17
CA LYS A 229 26.19 17.47 -9.22
C LYS A 229 25.33 16.21 -9.22
N ALA A 230 25.94 15.03 -9.05
CA ALA A 230 25.18 13.78 -8.95
C ALA A 230 24.23 13.77 -7.73
N LEU A 231 24.66 14.33 -6.59
CA LEU A 231 23.82 14.52 -5.41
C LEU A 231 22.66 15.49 -5.67
N GLU A 232 22.92 16.60 -6.36
CA GLU A 232 21.87 17.55 -6.77
C GLU A 232 20.82 16.88 -7.67
N ASP A 233 21.26 16.09 -8.64
CA ASP A 233 20.37 15.38 -9.58
C ASP A 233 19.51 14.32 -8.85
N MET A 234 20.12 13.54 -7.94
CA MET A 234 19.40 12.61 -7.08
C MET A 234 18.35 13.35 -6.24
N TYR A 235 18.73 14.45 -5.58
CA TYR A 235 17.80 15.24 -4.78
C TYR A 235 16.59 15.76 -5.58
N LYS A 236 16.82 16.26 -6.79
CA LYS A 236 15.75 16.73 -7.69
C LYS A 236 14.80 15.60 -8.06
N ASP A 237 15.33 14.41 -8.33
CA ASP A 237 14.53 13.23 -8.61
C ASP A 237 13.67 12.82 -7.40
N MET A 238 14.25 12.75 -6.19
CA MET A 238 13.48 12.44 -4.98
C MET A 238 12.36 13.45 -4.76
N SER A 239 12.66 14.75 -4.90
CA SER A 239 11.65 15.81 -4.76
C SER A 239 10.48 15.62 -5.74
N SER A 240 10.79 15.29 -6.99
CA SER A 240 9.79 14.98 -8.01
C SER A 240 8.94 13.75 -7.65
N ILE A 241 9.59 12.70 -7.15
CA ILE A 241 8.94 11.45 -6.72
C ILE A 241 8.01 11.69 -5.52
N ILE A 242 8.46 12.44 -4.51
CA ILE A 242 7.66 12.81 -3.33
C ILE A 242 6.46 13.65 -3.75
N LYS A 243 6.66 14.62 -4.65
CA LYS A 243 5.56 15.47 -5.14
C LYS A 243 4.48 14.63 -5.84
N LYS A 244 4.87 13.70 -6.72
CA LYS A 244 3.93 12.77 -7.37
C LYS A 244 3.19 11.90 -6.36
N LEU A 245 3.88 11.40 -5.33
CA LEU A 245 3.24 10.63 -4.26
C LEU A 245 2.18 11.47 -3.52
N GLU A 246 2.53 12.70 -3.14
CA GLU A 246 1.61 13.62 -2.47
C GLU A 246 0.39 13.92 -3.35
N ASP A 247 0.60 14.24 -4.63
CA ASP A 247 -0.49 14.54 -5.57
C ASP A 247 -1.43 13.36 -5.77
N GLU A 248 -0.92 12.13 -5.88
CA GLU A 248 -1.77 10.94 -5.97
C GLU A 248 -2.48 10.64 -4.65
N TRP A 249 -1.81 10.83 -3.51
CA TRP A 249 -2.42 10.65 -2.20
C TRP A 249 -3.59 11.62 -1.98
N GLU A 250 -3.44 12.89 -2.34
CA GLU A 250 -4.49 13.90 -2.22
C GLU A 250 -5.76 13.55 -3.00
N LYS A 251 -5.63 12.89 -4.16
CA LYS A 251 -6.77 12.43 -4.96
C LYS A 251 -7.58 11.33 -4.28
N VAL A 252 -6.91 10.47 -3.52
CA VAL A 252 -7.50 9.20 -3.05
C VAL A 252 -7.78 9.15 -1.55
N LYS A 253 -7.15 10.00 -0.74
CA LYS A 253 -7.25 9.99 0.73
C LYS A 253 -8.67 10.09 1.27
N ASN A 254 -9.58 10.65 0.48
CA ASN A 254 -11.01 10.78 0.79
C ASN A 254 -11.78 9.49 0.51
N TRP A 255 -11.27 8.34 0.96
CA TRP A 255 -11.95 7.05 0.83
C TRP A 255 -13.29 7.07 1.57
N ARG A 256 -14.38 6.81 0.84
CA ARG A 256 -15.75 6.78 1.36
C ARG A 256 -16.26 5.35 1.42
N LYS A 257 -17.16 5.07 2.37
CA LYS A 257 -17.91 3.83 2.41
C LYS A 257 -18.64 3.65 1.05
N PRO A 258 -18.63 2.44 0.47
CA PRO A 258 -19.35 2.15 -0.77
C PRO A 258 -20.85 2.49 -0.71
N THR A 259 -21.47 2.64 -1.88
CA THR A 259 -22.93 2.77 -1.96
C THR A 259 -23.61 1.52 -1.43
N GLY A 260 -24.57 1.69 -0.53
CA GLY A 260 -25.25 0.58 0.11
C GLY A 260 -24.33 -0.19 1.05
N TRP A 261 -23.37 0.48 1.69
CA TRP A 261 -22.70 -0.03 2.88
C TRP A 261 -23.71 -0.42 3.97
#